data_AF-A0AB32TQF9-F1
#
_entry.id   AF-A0AB32TQF9-F1
#
_cell.length_a   1.000
_cell.length_b   1.000
_cell.length_c   1.000
_cell.angle_alpha   90.00
_cell.angle_beta   90.00
_cell.angle_gamma   90.00
#
_symmetry.space_group_name_H-M   'P 1'
#
loop_
_entity.id
_entity.type
_entity.pdbx_description
1 polymer ?
#
loop_
_entity_poly.entity_id
_entity_poly.type
_entity_poly.pdbx_seq_one_letter_code
_entity_poly.pdbx_strand_id
1 'polypeptide(L)'
;MSIQECPESPMLEGEEGRGVERDSDRDSAVDSASEISDGGRTGEKEEGIGICLPREKGDLMHNHFEISDQSALSSASLNEEQFEDYGEGEDGDCTTSSPCPDDEIRINGCSDLGSSVSSSAGQTPRKIHNVDDQMEVFCSQCCKRVSLLSDLENRLKNLKTSSPNRKISSTAFGRKLLHNSNISSSNGSTEDLFHDSTDSSDLDITEKVSYLDKKVTELENEILMSGDVKTKLKQENIQLVHRIHELEEQLKDQETRAEKIMEDELRRHRDAYIRLEKDKNTQIELLRNRLHQLEDENGKMAMNMNRLKSQTEKLDEEKQRMTDKLEDTSLRLKDEMDLYKKMMDKLRQNRQEFQRERDTMQELIEDLRRELEHLQLYKLEAERAGRGRRSSISLSEYSSRTRESELEQEVRRLKQDNQKLREQNEDLNGQLLSLSLHEAKNLFATQTKAQSLAMEIDHASRDQLLEALKQQEEINLRLRQYMDKIILSILDHNPSILEIKN
;
A
#
# COMPACT_ATOMS: atom_id res chain seq x y z
N MET A 1 -68.52 65.74 18.14
CA MET A 1 -69.83 65.13 17.84
C MET A 1 -69.55 63.64 17.67
N SER A 2 -69.90 62.82 18.65
CA SER A 2 -71.16 62.04 18.65
C SER A 2 -70.97 60.80 17.74
N ILE A 3 -70.74 59.57 18.22
CA ILE A 3 -71.49 58.81 19.27
C ILE A 3 -72.98 58.82 18.88
N GLN A 4 -73.65 57.71 18.54
CA GLN A 4 -74.08 56.57 19.36
C GLN A 4 -74.53 55.39 18.44
N GLU A 5 -74.74 54.12 18.82
CA GLU A 5 -74.54 53.29 20.04
C GLU A 5 -74.49 51.78 19.63
N CYS A 6 -74.41 50.83 20.57
CA CYS A 6 -74.75 49.40 20.39
C CYS A 6 -76.07 49.06 21.14
N PRO A 7 -76.60 47.82 21.11
CA PRO A 7 -76.12 46.71 21.97
C PRO A 7 -76.04 45.37 21.16
N GLU A 8 -76.12 44.12 21.65
CA GLU A 8 -76.41 43.52 22.98
C GLU A 8 -75.80 42.09 23.10
N SER A 9 -76.09 41.35 24.17
CA SER A 9 -75.80 39.91 24.38
C SER A 9 -76.76 39.31 25.43
N PRO A 10 -76.95 37.98 25.51
CA PRO A 10 -76.34 37.18 26.62
C PRO A 10 -75.79 35.80 26.13
N MET A 11 -74.71 35.17 26.64
CA MET A 11 -74.20 34.85 28.01
C MET A 11 -74.54 33.40 28.48
N LEU A 12 -73.72 32.89 29.43
CA LEU A 12 -73.71 31.58 30.11
C LEU A 12 -73.01 30.40 29.39
N GLU A 13 -72.28 29.48 30.06
CA GLU A 13 -71.41 29.60 31.26
C GLU A 13 -70.50 28.35 31.44
N GLY A 14 -69.46 28.46 32.28
CA GLY A 14 -68.65 27.35 32.85
C GLY A 14 -67.56 26.72 31.95
N GLU A 15 -66.52 26.06 32.48
CA GLU A 15 -65.84 26.20 33.78
C GLU A 15 -64.43 25.53 33.72
N GLU A 16 -63.69 25.51 34.82
CA GLU A 16 -62.24 25.26 34.97
C GLU A 16 -61.64 23.94 34.43
N GLY A 17 -60.30 23.88 34.26
CA GLY A 17 -59.58 22.61 34.04
C GLY A 17 -58.16 22.67 33.44
N ARG A 18 -57.15 23.19 34.16
CA ARG A 18 -55.73 23.02 33.76
C ARG A 18 -55.12 21.79 34.43
N GLY A 19 -54.86 20.73 33.67
CA GLY A 19 -53.97 19.64 34.06
C GLY A 19 -52.52 19.93 33.64
N VAL A 20 -51.58 19.82 34.57
CA VAL A 20 -50.13 19.84 34.30
C VAL A 20 -49.51 18.65 35.05
N GLU A 21 -49.02 17.67 34.32
CA GLU A 21 -48.19 16.60 34.88
C GLU A 21 -46.83 16.59 34.15
N ARG A 22 -45.83 17.11 34.87
CA ARG A 22 -44.45 16.64 34.74
C ARG A 22 -44.20 15.79 35.98
N ASP A 23 -44.08 14.49 35.83
CA ASP A 23 -43.43 13.68 36.84
C ASP A 23 -41.93 13.58 36.51
N SER A 24 -41.10 13.75 37.53
CA SER A 24 -39.65 13.83 37.41
C SER A 24 -38.99 13.47 38.74
N ASP A 25 -39.34 12.29 39.26
CA ASP A 25 -38.71 11.78 40.48
C ASP A 25 -37.44 10.98 40.16
N ARG A 26 -36.32 11.55 40.59
CA ARG A 26 -35.14 10.78 41.00
C ARG A 26 -35.31 10.45 42.47
N ASP A 27 -34.93 9.25 42.88
CA ASP A 27 -34.50 9.05 44.27
C ASP A 27 -33.29 8.11 44.35
N SER A 28 -32.57 8.14 45.47
CA SER A 28 -31.16 7.73 45.53
C SER A 28 -30.76 7.02 46.83
N ALA A 29 -30.48 5.73 46.73
CA ALA A 29 -29.66 4.93 47.66
C ALA A 29 -28.92 3.87 46.83
N VAL A 30 -27.61 3.60 46.93
CA VAL A 30 -26.66 3.71 48.05
C VAL A 30 -27.02 2.81 49.24
N ASP A 31 -26.55 1.57 49.20
CA ASP A 31 -25.94 0.99 50.40
C ASP A 31 -24.82 -0.01 50.01
N SER A 32 -23.94 -0.33 50.97
CA SER A 32 -22.74 -1.17 50.76
C SER A 32 -22.79 -2.43 51.62
N ALA A 33 -22.48 -3.59 51.03
CA ALA A 33 -22.22 -4.83 51.77
C ALA A 33 -21.12 -5.66 51.08
N SER A 34 -20.09 -6.04 51.84
CA SER A 34 -18.91 -6.77 51.35
C SER A 34 -18.88 -8.22 51.85
N GLU A 35 -18.35 -9.11 50.99
CA GLU A 35 -17.77 -10.43 51.35
C GLU A 35 -18.78 -11.46 51.94
N ILE A 36 -18.47 -12.74 52.19
CA ILE A 36 -17.21 -13.51 52.25
C ILE A 36 -17.45 -14.96 51.69
N SER A 37 -16.37 -15.66 51.28
CA SER A 37 -16.23 -17.14 51.24
C SER A 37 -16.97 -17.95 50.13
N ASP A 38 -16.47 -19.10 49.63
CA ASP A 38 -15.16 -19.78 49.83
C ASP A 38 -14.83 -20.77 48.67
N GLY A 39 -13.56 -21.14 48.52
CA GLY A 39 -13.07 -22.39 47.91
C GLY A 39 -12.97 -22.47 46.37
N GLY A 40 -11.85 -22.82 45.72
CA GLY A 40 -10.46 -22.99 46.20
C GLY A 40 -9.74 -24.26 45.70
N ARG A 41 -8.62 -24.11 44.96
CA ARG A 41 -7.47 -25.05 44.71
C ARG A 41 -6.57 -24.46 43.59
N THR A 42 -5.39 -23.88 43.85
CA THR A 42 -4.04 -24.43 44.22
C THR A 42 -3.21 -25.00 43.05
N GLY A 43 -1.94 -24.56 42.95
CA GLY A 43 -0.94 -25.00 41.96
C GLY A 43 -0.06 -23.84 41.44
N GLU A 44 0.69 -23.14 42.30
CA GLU A 44 2.14 -23.34 42.49
C GLU A 44 3.03 -23.08 41.25
N LYS A 45 3.86 -22.02 41.25
CA LYS A 45 5.21 -22.00 41.88
C LYS A 45 5.83 -20.59 41.91
N GLU A 46 6.96 -20.48 42.63
CA GLU A 46 7.63 -19.25 43.07
C GLU A 46 9.14 -19.31 42.75
N GLU A 47 9.70 -18.18 42.28
CA GLU A 47 11.10 -17.70 42.40
C GLU A 47 11.16 -16.37 41.61
N GLY A 48 11.94 -15.33 41.96
CA GLY A 48 12.84 -15.11 43.09
C GLY A 48 13.88 -14.03 42.69
N ILE A 49 14.37 -13.21 43.65
CA ILE A 49 15.39 -12.14 43.46
C ILE A 49 14.88 -10.91 42.67
N GLY A 50 14.98 -9.64 43.10
CA GLY A 50 15.34 -9.12 44.43
C GLY A 50 16.70 -8.39 44.52
N ILE A 51 16.78 -7.12 44.10
CA ILE A 51 17.82 -6.12 44.43
C ILE A 51 17.18 -4.73 44.53
N CYS A 52 17.67 -3.90 45.46
CA CYS A 52 17.19 -2.53 45.72
C CYS A 52 18.35 -1.56 45.99
N LEU A 53 18.02 -0.25 46.06
CA LEU A 53 18.82 0.88 46.56
C LEU A 53 19.82 1.55 45.56
N PRO A 54 20.23 2.83 45.78
CA PRO A 54 19.74 3.80 46.77
C PRO A 54 19.22 5.14 46.19
N ARG A 55 18.23 5.66 46.91
CA ARG A 55 17.81 7.07 47.03
C ARG A 55 18.97 7.99 47.47
N GLU A 56 19.09 9.16 46.85
CA GLU A 56 19.73 10.34 47.45
C GLU A 56 18.73 11.51 47.66
N LYS A 57 19.15 12.51 48.44
CA LYS A 57 18.52 13.82 48.65
C LYS A 57 19.53 14.89 48.18
N GLY A 58 19.15 16.10 47.78
CA GLY A 58 17.83 16.73 47.72
C GLY A 58 17.97 18.25 47.57
N ASP A 59 16.88 18.96 47.86
CA ASP A 59 16.81 20.38 48.25
C ASP A 59 17.36 21.45 47.29
N LEU A 60 16.46 22.03 46.49
CA LEU A 60 16.31 23.49 46.51
C LEU A 60 14.83 23.91 46.40
N MET A 61 14.38 24.70 47.37
CA MET A 61 13.05 25.31 47.39
C MET A 61 12.99 26.48 46.40
N HIS A 62 11.86 26.67 45.71
CA HIS A 62 11.14 27.94 45.73
C HIS A 62 9.65 27.78 45.41
N ASN A 63 8.84 28.46 46.21
CA ASN A 63 7.40 28.68 46.06
C ASN A 63 7.14 29.74 44.95
N HIS A 64 5.93 30.04 44.43
CA HIS A 64 4.56 29.82 44.94
C HIS A 64 3.50 30.02 43.80
N PHE A 65 2.31 29.43 43.93
CA PHE A 65 0.98 29.89 43.45
C PHE A 65 0.67 30.20 41.97
N GLU A 66 0.08 29.19 41.28
CA GLU A 66 -1.34 29.08 40.90
C GLU A 66 -2.28 30.29 40.56
N ILE A 67 -3.08 30.04 39.50
CA ILE A 67 -4.50 30.39 39.25
C ILE A 67 -4.89 31.86 38.97
N SER A 68 -5.38 32.10 37.74
CA SER A 68 -6.76 32.57 37.47
C SER A 68 -7.14 32.46 35.98
N ASP A 69 -8.36 31.99 35.69
CA ASP A 69 -8.97 32.00 34.35
C ASP A 69 -9.52 33.39 33.97
N GLN A 70 -9.58 33.70 32.67
CA GLN A 70 -10.86 33.78 31.92
C GLN A 70 -10.73 34.48 30.55
N SER A 71 -11.44 33.92 29.57
CA SER A 71 -12.14 34.58 28.44
C SER A 71 -11.38 35.60 27.55
N ALA A 72 -11.20 35.26 26.27
CA ALA A 72 -11.99 35.90 25.21
C ALA A 72 -11.93 35.15 23.86
N LEU A 73 -13.07 35.17 23.16
CA LEU A 73 -13.31 34.65 21.82
C LEU A 73 -12.43 35.30 20.73
N SER A 74 -11.98 34.50 19.75
CA SER A 74 -12.31 34.71 18.32
C SER A 74 -11.58 33.71 17.41
N SER A 75 -12.34 32.92 16.64
CA SER A 75 -11.82 32.07 15.56
C SER A 75 -12.60 32.35 14.26
N ALA A 76 -11.94 33.05 13.33
CA ALA A 76 -12.41 33.34 11.98
C ALA A 76 -11.16 33.53 11.09
N SER A 77 -10.90 32.63 10.14
CA SER A 77 -11.41 32.70 8.76
C SER A 77 -10.57 33.62 7.86
N LEU A 78 -9.50 33.05 7.28
CA LEU A 78 -9.04 33.30 5.91
C LEU A 78 -7.82 32.44 5.59
N ASN A 79 -7.92 31.62 4.54
CA ASN A 79 -6.92 31.54 3.47
C ASN A 79 -7.50 30.69 2.34
N GLU A 80 -7.60 31.29 1.15
CA GLU A 80 -7.98 30.61 -0.08
C GLU A 80 -6.75 29.98 -0.74
N GLU A 81 -6.98 29.10 -1.72
CA GLU A 81 -5.92 28.41 -2.46
C GLU A 81 -5.24 29.37 -3.45
N GLN A 82 -3.90 29.41 -3.47
CA GLN A 82 -3.13 29.96 -4.57
C GLN A 82 -2.02 28.98 -4.97
N PHE A 83 -2.06 28.55 -6.23
CA PHE A 83 -1.00 27.79 -6.87
C PHE A 83 -0.03 28.80 -7.49
N GLU A 84 1.25 28.75 -7.14
CA GLU A 84 2.30 29.45 -7.87
C GLU A 84 3.10 28.46 -8.71
N ASP A 85 3.01 28.63 -10.02
CA ASP A 85 3.85 27.97 -11.03
C ASP A 85 5.08 28.86 -11.29
N TYR A 86 6.28 28.31 -11.15
CA TYR A 86 7.53 29.00 -11.43
C TYR A 86 8.31 28.24 -12.50
N GLY A 87 8.19 28.75 -13.73
CA GLY A 87 9.00 28.32 -14.87
C GLY A 87 10.48 28.66 -14.73
N GLU A 88 11.27 28.13 -15.66
CA GLU A 88 12.72 28.18 -15.64
C GLU A 88 13.31 29.59 -15.79
N GLY A 89 14.42 29.84 -15.11
CA GLY A 89 15.27 31.02 -15.27
C GLY A 89 16.74 30.63 -15.18
N GLU A 90 17.36 30.39 -16.34
CA GLU A 90 18.80 30.15 -16.45
C GLU A 90 19.52 31.49 -16.68
N ASP A 91 20.09 32.04 -15.62
CA ASP A 91 21.11 33.11 -15.67
C ASP A 91 22.40 32.56 -15.07
N GLY A 92 23.51 32.69 -15.80
CA GLY A 92 24.83 32.35 -15.29
C GLY A 92 25.83 33.44 -15.61
N ASP A 93 26.85 33.60 -14.77
CA ASP A 93 28.18 33.87 -15.30
C ASP A 93 29.34 33.53 -14.34
N CYS A 94 30.49 33.25 -14.94
CA CYS A 94 31.87 33.52 -14.50
C CYS A 94 32.19 33.56 -12.97
N THR A 95 33.12 32.77 -12.42
CA THR A 95 34.37 32.15 -12.95
C THR A 95 34.82 30.98 -12.02
N THR A 96 35.93 30.23 -12.16
CA THR A 96 37.06 29.99 -13.10
C THR A 96 37.63 28.56 -12.78
N SER A 97 38.71 27.96 -13.32
CA SER A 97 39.67 28.20 -14.42
C SER A 97 40.42 26.89 -14.77
N SER A 98 40.65 26.58 -16.04
CA SER A 98 41.89 25.95 -16.55
C SER A 98 41.93 26.01 -18.09
N PRO A 99 43.08 26.11 -18.79
CA PRO A 99 43.11 26.39 -20.24
C PRO A 99 43.00 25.15 -21.15
N CYS A 100 42.45 25.38 -22.35
CA CYS A 100 42.65 24.55 -23.55
C CYS A 100 43.92 25.00 -24.32
N PRO A 101 44.37 24.22 -25.32
CA PRO A 101 44.01 24.46 -26.74
C PRO A 101 43.03 23.37 -27.26
N ASP A 102 42.09 23.65 -28.18
CA ASP A 102 42.25 23.95 -29.62
C ASP A 102 42.97 22.83 -30.41
N ASP A 103 42.54 22.43 -31.61
CA ASP A 103 41.74 23.16 -32.61
C ASP A 103 40.39 22.55 -33.04
N GLU A 104 39.66 23.39 -33.76
CA GLU A 104 38.35 23.27 -34.42
C GLU A 104 37.94 21.94 -35.10
N ILE A 105 36.62 21.71 -35.15
CA ILE A 105 35.81 21.88 -36.39
C ILE A 105 34.37 22.26 -35.99
N ARG A 106 33.83 23.32 -36.59
CA ARG A 106 32.42 23.75 -36.45
C ARG A 106 31.58 23.19 -37.58
N ILE A 107 30.30 22.88 -37.32
CA ILE A 107 29.17 23.02 -38.27
C ILE A 107 27.85 22.85 -37.48
N ASN A 108 26.90 23.78 -37.68
CA ASN A 108 25.50 23.67 -37.19
C ASN A 108 24.74 22.64 -38.05
N GLY A 109 23.62 22.04 -37.64
CA GLY A 109 22.77 22.20 -36.46
C GLY A 109 21.30 21.83 -36.81
N CYS A 110 20.36 22.07 -35.90
CA CYS A 110 18.88 21.98 -36.07
C CYS A 110 18.23 20.61 -36.38
N SER A 111 17.55 20.05 -35.37
CA SER A 111 16.30 19.25 -35.38
C SER A 111 16.06 18.90 -33.89
N ASP A 112 14.99 19.26 -33.17
CA ASP A 112 13.60 19.65 -33.48
C ASP A 112 12.75 18.54 -34.13
N LEU A 113 11.45 18.53 -33.80
CA LEU A 113 10.45 17.45 -33.94
C LEU A 113 10.75 16.22 -33.04
N GLY A 114 9.87 15.72 -32.18
CA GLY A 114 8.53 16.18 -31.77
C GLY A 114 7.36 15.40 -32.39
N SER A 115 6.74 14.49 -31.61
CA SER A 115 5.39 13.89 -31.82
C SER A 115 5.20 12.98 -33.06
N SER A 116 4.40 11.89 -33.08
CA SER A 116 3.83 10.97 -32.06
C SER A 116 3.17 9.76 -32.78
N VAL A 117 2.75 8.71 -32.03
CA VAL A 117 1.84 7.59 -32.43
C VAL A 117 2.28 6.69 -33.64
N SER A 118 1.77 5.47 -33.89
CA SER A 118 0.74 4.64 -33.22
C SER A 118 0.99 3.12 -33.37
N SER A 119 0.14 2.32 -32.71
CA SER A 119 0.17 0.85 -32.56
C SER A 119 0.07 -0.01 -33.84
N SER A 120 0.61 -1.24 -33.78
CA SER A 120 -0.06 -2.47 -34.27
C SER A 120 0.58 -3.74 -33.68
N ALA A 121 -0.09 -4.90 -33.79
CA ALA A 121 0.29 -6.14 -33.09
C ALA A 121 0.42 -7.37 -34.00
N GLY A 122 1.27 -8.31 -33.59
CA GLY A 122 1.02 -9.76 -33.74
C GLY A 122 1.41 -10.45 -35.05
N GLN A 123 2.59 -11.08 -35.06
CA GLN A 123 2.76 -12.43 -35.64
C GLN A 123 4.05 -13.12 -35.16
N THR A 124 4.00 -14.45 -35.06
CA THR A 124 5.10 -15.33 -34.61
C THR A 124 5.03 -16.66 -35.37
N PRO A 125 6.02 -17.58 -35.25
CA PRO A 125 7.47 -17.36 -35.34
C PRO A 125 8.15 -18.37 -36.28
N ARG A 126 9.41 -18.13 -36.72
CA ARG A 126 10.42 -19.21 -36.85
C ARG A 126 11.86 -18.78 -37.18
N LYS A 127 12.80 -19.49 -36.54
CA LYS A 127 14.20 -19.76 -36.93
C LYS A 127 15.19 -18.58 -37.04
N ILE A 128 15.75 -18.23 -35.87
CA ILE A 128 17.17 -18.38 -35.53
C ILE A 128 18.18 -18.05 -36.65
N HIS A 129 18.84 -16.91 -36.48
CA HIS A 129 20.31 -16.85 -36.57
C HIS A 129 20.81 -16.03 -35.38
N ASN A 130 21.77 -16.57 -34.62
CA ASN A 130 22.44 -15.82 -33.55
C ASN A 130 23.63 -15.05 -34.15
N VAL A 131 23.71 -13.74 -33.90
CA VAL A 131 24.90 -13.08 -33.32
C VAL A 131 24.40 -11.96 -32.41
N ASP A 132 25.08 -11.76 -31.29
CA ASP A 132 24.95 -10.61 -30.39
C ASP A 132 24.82 -9.27 -31.11
N ASP A 133 23.84 -8.46 -30.69
CA ASP A 133 23.89 -7.00 -30.76
C ASP A 133 23.03 -6.42 -29.61
N GLN A 134 23.39 -6.78 -28.38
CA GLN A 134 22.74 -6.25 -27.19
C GLN A 134 23.36 -4.88 -26.87
N MET A 135 22.53 -3.83 -26.90
CA MET A 135 22.95 -2.44 -26.65
C MET A 135 23.56 -2.28 -25.24
N GLU A 136 24.85 -2.53 -25.11
CA GLU A 136 25.58 -2.30 -23.86
C GLU A 136 25.67 -0.78 -23.61
N VAL A 137 24.78 -0.28 -22.77
CA VAL A 137 24.84 1.09 -22.21
C VAL A 137 26.00 1.15 -21.22
N PHE A 138 27.21 1.10 -21.74
CA PHE A 138 28.42 1.31 -20.98
C PHE A 138 28.42 2.74 -20.44
N CYS A 139 28.42 2.86 -19.11
CA CYS A 139 28.93 4.06 -18.45
C CYS A 139 30.29 4.43 -19.07
N SER A 140 30.53 5.70 -19.38
CA SER A 140 31.76 6.14 -20.07
C SER A 140 33.04 5.75 -19.31
N GLN A 141 32.94 5.54 -17.99
CA GLN A 141 34.00 5.03 -17.14
C GLN A 141 34.30 3.53 -17.36
N CYS A 142 33.32 2.74 -17.79
CA CYS A 142 33.48 1.34 -18.19
C CYS A 142 34.19 1.24 -19.54
N CYS A 143 33.77 2.02 -20.56
CA CYS A 143 34.48 2.08 -21.85
C CYS A 143 35.97 2.42 -21.67
N LYS A 144 36.27 3.42 -20.82
CA LYS A 144 37.65 3.81 -20.48
C LYS A 144 38.44 2.67 -19.82
N ARG A 145 37.81 1.89 -18.93
CA ARG A 145 38.44 0.69 -18.32
C ARG A 145 38.65 -0.45 -19.31
N VAL A 146 37.67 -0.75 -20.18
CA VAL A 146 37.82 -1.77 -21.23
C VAL A 146 38.93 -1.39 -22.21
N SER A 147 38.99 -0.12 -22.62
CA SER A 147 40.05 0.41 -23.49
C SER A 147 41.42 0.31 -22.83
N LEU A 148 41.54 0.67 -21.54
CA LEU A 148 42.77 0.54 -20.77
C LEU A 148 43.20 -0.94 -20.59
N LEU A 149 42.25 -1.85 -20.38
CA LEU A 149 42.53 -3.29 -20.31
C LEU A 149 43.00 -3.83 -21.67
N SER A 150 42.44 -3.35 -22.79
CA SER A 150 42.88 -3.70 -24.14
C SER A 150 44.28 -3.15 -24.46
N ASP A 151 44.60 -1.90 -24.10
CA ASP A 151 45.97 -1.36 -24.20
C ASP A 151 46.95 -2.17 -23.35
N LEU A 152 46.58 -2.49 -22.10
CA LEU A 152 47.41 -3.33 -21.23
C LEU A 152 47.60 -4.73 -21.81
N GLU A 153 46.57 -5.37 -22.38
CA GLU A 153 46.70 -6.68 -23.03
C GLU A 153 47.59 -6.61 -24.27
N ASN A 154 47.45 -5.57 -25.10
CA ASN A 154 48.27 -5.35 -26.29
C ASN A 154 49.73 -5.03 -25.93
N ARG A 155 49.97 -4.27 -24.87
CA ARG A 155 51.31 -4.02 -24.31
C ARG A 155 51.90 -5.27 -23.68
N LEU A 156 51.11 -6.13 -23.06
CA LEU A 156 51.55 -7.42 -22.51
C LEU A 156 51.84 -8.44 -23.62
N LYS A 157 51.05 -8.45 -24.72
CA LYS A 157 51.38 -9.17 -25.96
C LYS A 157 52.68 -8.67 -26.57
N ASN A 158 52.85 -7.34 -26.70
CA ASN A 158 54.07 -6.74 -27.23
C ASN A 158 55.30 -7.04 -26.36
N LEU A 159 55.20 -6.96 -25.02
CA LEU A 159 56.23 -7.40 -24.08
C LEU A 159 56.54 -8.89 -24.23
N LYS A 160 55.55 -9.75 -24.50
CA LYS A 160 55.72 -11.18 -24.74
C LYS A 160 56.39 -11.49 -26.08
N THR A 161 56.28 -10.61 -27.08
CA THR A 161 56.99 -10.71 -28.37
C THR A 161 58.35 -10.01 -28.40
N SER A 162 58.56 -8.96 -27.58
CA SER A 162 59.79 -8.15 -27.56
C SER A 162 60.78 -8.52 -26.45
N SER A 163 60.36 -9.30 -25.44
CA SER A 163 61.27 -9.76 -24.39
C SER A 163 62.16 -10.90 -24.90
N PRO A 164 63.50 -10.79 -24.84
CA PRO A 164 64.40 -11.91 -25.13
C PRO A 164 64.42 -12.89 -23.95
N ASN A 165 63.29 -13.56 -23.70
CA ASN A 165 63.04 -14.41 -22.53
C ASN A 165 63.74 -15.79 -22.64
N ARG A 166 65.02 -15.77 -23.05
CA ARG A 166 65.93 -16.90 -23.01
C ARG A 166 66.33 -17.19 -21.57
N LYS A 167 65.43 -17.83 -20.81
CA LYS A 167 65.85 -18.69 -19.69
C LYS A 167 66.65 -19.86 -20.26
N ILE A 168 67.93 -19.64 -20.52
CA ILE A 168 68.88 -20.71 -20.82
C ILE A 168 69.01 -21.52 -19.54
N SER A 169 68.31 -22.65 -19.47
CA SER A 169 68.50 -23.63 -18.41
C SER A 169 69.99 -23.98 -18.31
N SER A 170 70.52 -24.12 -17.09
CA SER A 170 71.93 -24.42 -16.83
C SER A 170 72.44 -25.62 -17.64
N THR A 171 71.56 -26.62 -17.84
CA THR A 171 71.77 -27.84 -18.64
C THR A 171 71.97 -27.59 -20.15
N ALA A 172 71.56 -26.44 -20.67
CA ALA A 172 71.73 -26.04 -22.07
C ALA A 172 72.99 -25.19 -22.29
N PHE A 173 73.41 -24.39 -21.30
CA PHE A 173 74.67 -23.65 -21.36
C PHE A 173 75.88 -24.59 -21.22
N GLY A 174 75.84 -25.54 -20.26
CA GLY A 174 76.91 -26.51 -20.04
C GLY A 174 77.24 -27.36 -21.28
N ARG A 175 76.22 -27.81 -22.03
CA ARG A 175 76.40 -28.54 -23.30
C ARG A 175 77.12 -27.73 -24.38
N LYS A 176 77.05 -26.39 -24.32
CA LYS A 176 77.67 -25.50 -25.30
C LYS A 176 79.12 -25.14 -24.97
N LEU A 177 79.52 -25.22 -23.69
CA LEU A 177 80.92 -25.18 -23.28
C LEU A 177 81.64 -26.50 -23.61
N LEU A 178 81.02 -27.64 -23.29
CA LEU A 178 81.60 -28.98 -23.50
C LEU A 178 81.90 -29.31 -24.98
N HIS A 179 81.27 -28.63 -25.94
CA HIS A 179 81.48 -28.86 -27.37
C HIS A 179 82.66 -28.05 -27.97
N ASN A 180 83.21 -27.08 -27.25
CA ASN A 180 84.31 -26.24 -27.75
C ASN A 180 85.72 -26.75 -27.40
N SER A 181 85.85 -27.83 -26.62
CA SER A 181 87.14 -28.33 -26.12
C SER A 181 87.81 -29.39 -27.01
N ASN A 182 87.15 -29.87 -28.06
CA ASN A 182 87.57 -31.04 -28.84
C ASN A 182 88.30 -30.72 -30.15
N ILE A 183 89.09 -29.63 -30.22
CA ILE A 183 89.96 -29.32 -31.37
C ILE A 183 91.34 -28.83 -30.92
N SER A 184 92.27 -29.77 -30.64
CA SER A 184 93.73 -29.63 -30.83
C SER A 184 94.43 -31.00 -30.64
N SER A 185 95.49 -31.24 -31.42
CA SER A 185 96.60 -32.22 -31.26
C SER A 185 96.48 -33.24 -30.10
N SER A 186 96.47 -34.56 -30.28
CA SER A 186 97.16 -35.41 -31.26
C SER A 186 98.69 -35.25 -31.29
N ASN A 187 99.38 -36.28 -30.79
CA ASN A 187 100.80 -36.64 -31.00
C ASN A 187 101.87 -35.80 -30.27
N GLY A 188 102.78 -36.52 -29.59
CA GLY A 188 103.90 -36.02 -28.78
C GLY A 188 104.00 -36.84 -27.49
N SER A 189 104.58 -38.05 -27.46
CA SER A 189 105.58 -38.68 -28.36
C SER A 189 106.97 -38.05 -28.30
N THR A 190 107.54 -38.01 -27.10
CA THR A 190 108.97 -37.74 -26.84
C THR A 190 109.54 -38.73 -25.81
N GLU A 191 109.33 -40.02 -26.05
CA GLU A 191 110.12 -41.11 -25.44
C GLU A 191 111.23 -41.44 -26.44
N ASP A 192 112.30 -40.64 -26.46
CA ASP A 192 113.47 -40.88 -27.31
C ASP A 192 114.71 -40.14 -26.81
N LEU A 193 115.89 -40.77 -26.96
CA LEU A 193 117.26 -40.28 -26.78
C LEU A 193 117.58 -39.52 -25.45
N PHE A 194 118.43 -39.99 -24.55
CA PHE A 194 119.47 -41.02 -24.61
C PHE A 194 120.48 -40.90 -25.77
N HIS A 195 120.79 -39.66 -26.17
CA HIS A 195 122.14 -39.25 -26.58
C HIS A 195 122.54 -38.08 -25.68
N ASP A 196 123.56 -38.17 -24.85
CA ASP A 196 124.99 -38.29 -25.20
C ASP A 196 125.52 -37.06 -25.94
N SER A 197 126.15 -36.19 -25.16
CA SER A 197 127.27 -35.37 -25.60
C SER A 197 128.23 -35.34 -24.41
N THR A 198 128.91 -36.46 -24.21
CA THR A 198 129.90 -36.67 -23.15
C THR A 198 131.22 -35.93 -23.43
N ASP A 199 131.15 -34.62 -23.70
CA ASP A 199 132.30 -33.71 -23.87
C ASP A 199 133.00 -33.42 -22.53
N SER A 200 133.48 -34.49 -21.88
CA SER A 200 134.36 -34.44 -20.73
C SER A 200 135.82 -34.35 -21.20
N SER A 201 136.18 -33.24 -21.83
CA SER A 201 137.57 -32.85 -22.09
C SER A 201 138.00 -31.73 -21.13
N ASP A 202 138.96 -32.03 -20.25
CA ASP A 202 139.80 -31.11 -19.46
C ASP A 202 139.16 -29.79 -18.97
N LEU A 203 138.07 -29.93 -18.20
CA LEU A 203 137.93 -29.13 -16.98
C LEU A 203 138.60 -29.92 -15.85
N ASP A 204 139.57 -29.30 -15.18
CA ASP A 204 140.28 -29.90 -14.04
C ASP A 204 139.29 -30.32 -12.94
N ILE A 205 139.65 -31.29 -12.11
CA ILE A 205 138.80 -31.77 -11.01
C ILE A 205 138.46 -30.60 -10.07
N THR A 206 139.40 -29.69 -9.81
CA THR A 206 139.15 -28.46 -9.04
C THR A 206 138.14 -27.52 -9.72
N GLU A 207 138.14 -27.43 -11.05
CA GLU A 207 137.19 -26.57 -11.79
C GLU A 207 135.80 -27.20 -11.91
N LYS A 208 135.71 -28.53 -12.10
CA LYS A 208 134.44 -29.27 -11.99
C LYS A 208 133.85 -29.18 -10.59
N VAL A 209 134.67 -29.27 -9.54
CA VAL A 209 134.24 -29.02 -8.15
C VAL A 209 133.80 -27.57 -7.96
N SER A 210 134.56 -26.58 -8.45
CA SER A 210 134.17 -25.16 -8.33
C SER A 210 132.87 -24.82 -9.07
N TYR A 211 132.62 -25.44 -10.23
CA TYR A 211 131.34 -25.32 -10.94
C TYR A 211 130.19 -25.99 -10.16
N LEU A 212 130.43 -27.17 -9.56
CA LEU A 212 129.44 -27.83 -8.71
C LEU A 212 129.16 -27.04 -7.43
N ASP A 213 130.16 -26.53 -6.73
CA ASP A 213 130.01 -25.65 -5.56
C ASP A 213 129.23 -24.38 -5.93
N LYS A 214 129.58 -23.73 -7.04
CA LYS A 214 128.83 -22.57 -7.55
C LYS A 214 127.37 -22.94 -7.83
N LYS A 215 127.12 -24.08 -8.46
CA LYS A 215 125.76 -24.54 -8.78
C LYS A 215 124.97 -24.98 -7.54
N VAL A 216 125.64 -25.51 -6.52
CA VAL A 216 125.07 -25.76 -5.20
C VAL A 216 124.68 -24.44 -4.54
N THR A 217 125.56 -23.43 -4.51
CA THR A 217 125.20 -22.13 -3.94
C THR A 217 124.11 -21.41 -4.74
N GLU A 218 124.04 -21.57 -6.07
CA GLU A 218 122.92 -21.07 -6.89
C GLU A 218 121.61 -21.77 -6.54
N LEU A 219 121.61 -23.10 -6.38
CA LEU A 219 120.45 -23.88 -5.94
C LEU A 219 120.03 -23.57 -4.48
N GLU A 220 120.98 -23.36 -3.57
CA GLU A 220 120.71 -22.96 -2.18
C GLU A 220 120.06 -21.58 -2.11
N ASN A 221 120.54 -20.62 -2.92
CA ASN A 221 119.91 -19.31 -3.05
C ASN A 221 118.53 -19.41 -3.73
N GLU A 222 118.36 -20.27 -4.75
CA GLU A 222 117.05 -20.50 -5.39
C GLU A 222 116.05 -21.15 -4.43
N ILE A 223 116.49 -22.10 -3.60
CA ILE A 223 115.69 -22.70 -2.51
C ILE A 223 115.30 -21.63 -1.48
N LEU A 224 116.21 -20.74 -1.09
CA LEU A 224 115.93 -19.64 -0.16
C LEU A 224 114.88 -18.66 -0.74
N MET A 225 115.10 -18.19 -1.96
CA MET A 225 114.20 -17.26 -2.65
C MET A 225 112.83 -17.88 -2.96
N SER A 226 112.80 -19.17 -3.32
CA SER A 226 111.57 -19.96 -3.46
C SER A 226 110.85 -20.11 -2.10
N GLY A 227 111.59 -20.26 -1.01
CA GLY A 227 111.08 -20.19 0.36
C GLY A 227 110.38 -18.87 0.67
N ASP A 228 111.00 -17.73 0.34
CA ASP A 228 110.45 -16.39 0.55
C ASP A 228 109.23 -16.08 -0.33
N VAL A 229 109.22 -16.55 -1.58
CA VAL A 229 108.02 -16.47 -2.44
C VAL A 229 106.90 -17.33 -1.85
N LYS A 230 107.22 -18.52 -1.35
CA LYS A 230 106.27 -19.46 -0.71
C LYS A 230 105.73 -18.97 0.63
N THR A 231 106.46 -18.17 1.40
CA THR A 231 105.94 -17.52 2.62
C THR A 231 105.05 -16.32 2.28
N LYS A 232 105.44 -15.48 1.31
CA LYS A 232 104.60 -14.38 0.82
C LYS A 232 103.26 -14.86 0.25
N LEU A 233 103.29 -15.83 -0.67
CA LEU A 233 102.06 -16.40 -1.24
C LEU A 233 101.16 -17.06 -0.18
N LYS A 234 101.73 -17.66 0.88
CA LYS A 234 100.94 -18.14 2.03
C LYS A 234 100.27 -16.99 2.79
N GLN A 235 100.99 -15.90 3.05
CA GLN A 235 100.45 -14.74 3.77
C GLN A 235 99.35 -14.03 2.96
N GLU A 236 99.55 -13.86 1.66
CA GLU A 236 98.55 -13.33 0.73
C GLU A 236 97.33 -14.25 0.64
N ASN A 237 97.53 -15.57 0.57
CA ASN A 237 96.43 -16.54 0.59
C ASN A 237 95.62 -16.46 1.90
N ILE A 238 96.27 -16.37 3.06
CA ILE A 238 95.61 -16.15 4.36
C ILE A 238 94.78 -14.85 4.37
N GLN A 239 95.33 -13.75 3.84
CA GLN A 239 94.61 -12.47 3.73
C GLN A 239 93.41 -12.56 2.78
N LEU A 240 93.54 -13.22 1.62
CA LEU A 240 92.44 -13.46 0.69
C LEU A 240 91.37 -14.36 1.31
N VAL A 241 91.74 -15.41 2.04
CA VAL A 241 90.81 -16.28 2.77
C VAL A 241 90.04 -15.50 3.84
N HIS A 242 90.70 -14.64 4.62
CA HIS A 242 89.98 -13.78 5.57
C HIS A 242 89.02 -12.81 4.86
N ARG A 243 89.44 -12.20 3.73
CA ARG A 243 88.59 -11.30 2.95
C ARG A 243 87.40 -12.01 2.29
N ILE A 244 87.55 -13.28 1.91
CA ILE A 244 86.45 -14.12 1.43
C ILE A 244 85.43 -14.35 2.55
N HIS A 245 85.87 -14.80 3.74
CA HIS A 245 84.95 -15.01 4.88
C HIS A 245 84.22 -13.71 5.28
N GLU A 246 84.90 -12.57 5.29
CA GLU A 246 84.29 -11.25 5.57
C GLU A 246 83.20 -10.89 4.54
N LEU A 247 83.42 -11.19 3.26
CA LEU A 247 82.44 -10.96 2.19
C LEU A 247 81.30 -11.98 2.22
N GLU A 248 81.55 -13.23 2.58
CA GLU A 248 80.52 -14.26 2.78
C GLU A 248 79.61 -13.92 3.97
N GLU A 249 80.18 -13.44 5.08
CA GLU A 249 79.43 -12.94 6.23
C GLU A 249 78.60 -11.69 5.86
N GLN A 250 79.19 -10.71 5.17
CA GLN A 250 78.47 -9.52 4.70
C GLN A 250 77.35 -9.84 3.68
N LEU A 251 77.53 -10.87 2.86
CA LEU A 251 76.52 -11.33 1.91
C LEU A 251 75.37 -12.04 2.65
N LYS A 252 75.68 -12.93 3.59
CA LYS A 252 74.69 -13.63 4.42
C LYS A 252 73.89 -12.68 5.32
N ASP A 253 74.54 -11.64 5.83
CA ASP A 253 73.89 -10.54 6.54
C ASP A 253 72.99 -9.70 5.62
N GLN A 254 73.31 -9.56 4.34
CA GLN A 254 72.43 -8.90 3.37
C GLN A 254 71.24 -9.78 2.98
N GLU A 255 71.46 -11.08 2.75
CA GLU A 255 70.40 -12.06 2.47
C GLU A 255 69.39 -12.12 3.62
N THR A 256 69.82 -12.37 4.85
CA THR A 256 68.94 -12.46 6.02
C THR A 256 68.20 -11.14 6.32
N ARG A 257 68.82 -9.97 6.07
CA ARG A 257 68.12 -8.68 6.14
C ARG A 257 67.07 -8.53 5.04
N ALA A 258 67.38 -8.92 3.80
CA ALA A 258 66.44 -8.85 2.68
C ALA A 258 65.25 -9.80 2.88
N GLU A 259 65.50 -11.05 3.33
CA GLU A 259 64.46 -12.02 3.69
C GLU A 259 63.53 -11.47 4.78
N LYS A 260 64.11 -10.90 5.86
CA LYS A 260 63.33 -10.32 6.95
C LYS A 260 62.48 -9.12 6.49
N ILE A 261 63.03 -8.23 5.67
CA ILE A 261 62.28 -7.10 5.10
C ILE A 261 61.13 -7.61 4.23
N MET A 262 61.38 -8.62 3.38
CA MET A 262 60.35 -9.24 2.54
C MET A 262 59.25 -9.92 3.38
N GLU A 263 59.60 -10.59 4.48
CA GLU A 263 58.61 -11.18 5.39
C GLU A 263 57.80 -10.10 6.12
N ASP A 264 58.44 -9.05 6.62
CA ASP A 264 57.79 -7.94 7.33
C ASP A 264 56.89 -7.11 6.38
N GLU A 265 57.21 -6.98 5.09
CA GLU A 265 56.30 -6.43 4.06
C GLU A 265 55.14 -7.38 3.77
N LEU A 266 55.40 -8.69 3.56
CA LEU A 266 54.34 -9.69 3.34
C LEU A 266 53.37 -9.77 4.52
N ARG A 267 53.85 -9.60 5.76
CA ARG A 267 53.02 -9.51 6.97
C ARG A 267 52.15 -8.26 6.93
N ARG A 268 52.74 -7.08 6.70
CA ARG A 268 52.00 -5.80 6.57
C ARG A 268 50.94 -5.82 5.46
N HIS A 269 51.23 -6.44 4.31
CA HIS A 269 50.25 -6.62 3.23
C HIS A 269 49.10 -7.55 3.62
N ARG A 270 49.37 -8.69 4.28
CA ARG A 270 48.32 -9.58 4.81
C ARG A 270 47.44 -8.86 5.82
N ASP A 271 48.04 -8.13 6.77
CA ASP A 271 47.29 -7.41 7.80
C ASP A 271 46.45 -6.27 7.21
N ALA A 272 46.95 -5.57 6.19
CA ALA A 272 46.20 -4.56 5.46
C ALA A 272 45.03 -5.16 4.67
N TYR A 273 45.23 -6.29 4.01
CA TYR A 273 44.18 -7.03 3.32
C TYR A 273 43.09 -7.51 4.29
N ILE A 274 43.47 -8.06 5.46
CA ILE A 274 42.53 -8.52 6.49
C ILE A 274 41.72 -7.36 7.07
N ARG A 275 42.28 -6.15 7.19
CA ARG A 275 41.51 -4.94 7.57
C ARG A 275 40.49 -4.58 6.48
N LEU A 276 40.95 -4.41 5.24
CA LEU A 276 40.09 -4.05 4.11
C LEU A 276 38.94 -5.06 3.90
N GLU A 277 39.20 -6.36 4.04
CA GLU A 277 38.20 -7.41 3.92
C GLU A 277 37.15 -7.34 5.04
N LYS A 278 37.56 -7.00 6.28
CA LYS A 278 36.62 -6.74 7.39
C LYS A 278 35.79 -5.48 7.14
N ASP A 279 36.43 -4.38 6.74
CA ASP A 279 35.76 -3.09 6.48
C ASP A 279 34.75 -3.20 5.32
N LYS A 280 35.06 -3.99 4.30
CA LYS A 280 34.12 -4.36 3.22
C LYS A 280 32.95 -5.18 3.76
N ASN A 281 33.19 -6.15 4.63
CA ASN A 281 32.14 -7.02 5.17
C ASN A 281 31.20 -6.26 6.12
N THR A 282 31.70 -5.34 6.96
CA THR A 282 30.84 -4.49 7.80
C THR A 282 30.02 -3.51 6.95
N GLN A 283 30.56 -2.96 5.86
CA GLN A 283 29.78 -2.17 4.89
C GLN A 283 28.68 -3.00 4.23
N ILE A 284 28.96 -4.25 3.85
CA ILE A 284 27.96 -5.17 3.29
C ILE A 284 26.87 -5.49 4.32
N GLU A 285 27.21 -5.67 5.60
CA GLU A 285 26.24 -5.89 6.68
C GLU A 285 25.37 -4.66 6.94
N LEU A 286 25.95 -3.46 6.97
CA LEU A 286 25.20 -2.19 7.09
C LEU A 286 24.22 -2.00 5.93
N LEU A 287 24.65 -2.28 4.69
CA LEU A 287 23.80 -2.20 3.50
C LEU A 287 22.67 -3.24 3.49
N ARG A 288 22.96 -4.49 3.92
CA ARG A 288 21.93 -5.54 4.12
C ARG A 288 20.90 -5.12 5.16
N ASN A 289 21.35 -4.60 6.30
CA ASN A 289 20.46 -4.14 7.37
C ASN A 289 19.59 -2.96 6.90
N ARG A 290 20.14 -2.02 6.09
CA ARG A 290 19.34 -0.91 5.55
C ARG A 290 18.36 -1.36 4.46
N LEU A 291 18.73 -2.33 3.62
CA LEU A 291 17.80 -2.96 2.68
C LEU A 291 16.64 -3.62 3.43
N HIS A 292 16.94 -4.45 4.42
CA HIS A 292 15.92 -5.16 5.19
C HIS A 292 14.96 -4.18 5.90
N GLN A 293 15.45 -3.08 6.48
CA GLN A 293 14.61 -2.00 7.02
C GLN A 293 13.67 -1.39 5.97
N LEU A 294 14.18 -1.11 4.77
CA LEU A 294 13.39 -0.53 3.67
C LEU A 294 12.35 -1.51 3.13
N GLU A 295 12.66 -2.81 3.08
CA GLU A 295 11.70 -3.88 2.75
C GLU A 295 10.58 -3.96 3.80
N ASP A 296 10.94 -3.87 5.08
CA ASP A 296 10.02 -3.86 6.22
C ASP A 296 9.11 -2.61 6.22
N GLU A 297 9.68 -1.43 5.98
CA GLU A 297 8.99 -0.14 5.85
C GLU A 297 8.01 -0.19 4.65
N ASN A 298 8.46 -0.67 3.48
CA ASN A 298 7.65 -0.82 2.28
C ASN A 298 6.50 -1.83 2.47
N GLY A 299 6.76 -2.96 3.15
CA GLY A 299 5.74 -3.94 3.53
C GLY A 299 4.64 -3.33 4.40
N LYS A 300 5.02 -2.54 5.41
CA LYS A 300 4.07 -1.81 6.29
C LYS A 300 3.27 -0.77 5.51
N MET A 301 3.89 -0.08 4.54
CA MET A 301 3.18 0.85 3.65
C MET A 301 2.21 0.13 2.71
N ALA A 302 2.59 -1.01 2.13
CA ALA A 302 1.70 -1.81 1.29
C ALA A 302 0.47 -2.35 2.06
N MET A 303 0.66 -2.82 3.30
CA MET A 303 -0.45 -3.20 4.18
C MET A 303 -1.38 -2.02 4.49
N ASN A 304 -0.84 -0.84 4.79
CA ASN A 304 -1.64 0.37 5.00
C ASN A 304 -2.38 0.81 3.74
N MET A 305 -1.74 0.76 2.57
CA MET A 305 -2.37 1.07 1.28
C MET A 305 -3.57 0.16 1.00
N ASN A 306 -3.42 -1.15 1.23
CA ASN A 306 -4.51 -2.11 1.03
C ASN A 306 -5.64 -1.94 2.06
N ARG A 307 -5.32 -1.60 3.32
CA ARG A 307 -6.31 -1.23 4.34
C ARG A 307 -7.11 0.01 3.93
N LEU A 308 -6.44 1.05 3.41
CA LEU A 308 -7.07 2.29 2.96
C LEU A 308 -7.92 2.10 1.69
N LYS A 309 -7.50 1.25 0.75
CA LYS A 309 -8.33 0.83 -0.40
C LYS A 309 -9.64 0.20 0.05
N SER A 310 -9.59 -0.81 0.92
CA SER A 310 -10.80 -1.46 1.46
C SER A 310 -11.68 -0.53 2.30
N GLN A 311 -11.11 0.51 2.93
CA GLN A 311 -11.88 1.57 3.59
C GLN A 311 -12.55 2.51 2.57
N THR A 312 -11.90 2.81 1.45
CA THR A 312 -12.44 3.64 0.36
C THR A 312 -13.58 2.91 -0.35
N GLU A 313 -13.37 1.65 -0.73
CA GLU A 313 -14.37 0.78 -1.37
C GLU A 313 -15.68 0.73 -0.56
N LYS A 314 -15.60 0.56 0.77
CA LYS A 314 -16.77 0.56 1.66
C LYS A 314 -17.50 1.90 1.75
N LEU A 315 -16.76 3.01 1.66
CA LEU A 315 -17.35 4.36 1.64
C LEU A 315 -18.05 4.64 0.30
N ASP A 316 -17.50 4.18 -0.83
CA ASP A 316 -18.19 4.26 -2.12
C ASP A 316 -19.42 3.32 -2.18
N GLU A 317 -19.35 2.11 -1.60
CA GLU A 317 -20.53 1.24 -1.42
C GLU A 317 -21.62 1.92 -0.56
N GLU A 318 -21.25 2.62 0.52
CA GLU A 318 -22.20 3.32 1.39
C GLU A 318 -22.80 4.55 0.70
N LYS A 319 -21.96 5.35 0.03
CA LYS A 319 -22.36 6.49 -0.81
C LYS A 319 -23.33 6.06 -1.90
N GLN A 320 -23.09 4.95 -2.60
CA GLN A 320 -24.03 4.44 -3.60
C GLN A 320 -25.36 4.05 -2.93
N ARG A 321 -25.33 3.22 -1.88
CA ARG A 321 -26.54 2.81 -1.11
C ARG A 321 -27.33 3.98 -0.51
N MET A 322 -26.70 5.13 -0.27
CA MET A 322 -27.38 6.35 0.18
C MET A 322 -27.89 7.21 -0.98
N THR A 323 -27.21 7.19 -2.13
CA THR A 323 -27.67 7.80 -3.38
C THR A 323 -28.93 7.09 -3.89
N ASP A 324 -28.90 5.76 -3.96
CA ASP A 324 -30.04 4.93 -4.38
C ASP A 324 -31.31 5.26 -3.56
N LYS A 325 -31.19 5.34 -2.23
CA LYS A 325 -32.29 5.72 -1.31
C LYS A 325 -32.80 7.15 -1.51
N LEU A 326 -31.91 8.08 -1.87
CA LEU A 326 -32.28 9.46 -2.14
C LEU A 326 -33.04 9.57 -3.46
N GLU A 327 -32.63 8.82 -4.48
CA GLU A 327 -33.38 8.70 -5.74
C GLU A 327 -34.76 8.05 -5.51
N ASP A 328 -34.80 6.95 -4.75
CA ASP A 328 -36.03 6.22 -4.40
C ASP A 328 -37.06 7.09 -3.65
N THR A 329 -36.59 7.92 -2.72
CA THR A 329 -37.45 8.85 -1.94
C THR A 329 -37.82 10.11 -2.73
N SER A 330 -36.93 10.60 -3.59
CA SER A 330 -37.21 11.70 -4.54
C SER A 330 -38.27 11.30 -5.56
N LEU A 331 -38.21 10.07 -6.09
CA LEU A 331 -39.22 9.52 -7.00
C LEU A 331 -40.61 9.47 -6.34
N ARG A 332 -40.70 8.89 -5.13
CA ARG A 332 -41.96 8.81 -4.37
C ARG A 332 -42.54 10.19 -4.07
N LEU A 333 -41.70 11.15 -3.66
CA LEU A 333 -42.12 12.53 -3.43
C LEU A 333 -42.68 13.17 -4.70
N LYS A 334 -42.04 12.93 -5.86
CA LYS A 334 -42.51 13.43 -7.16
C LYS A 334 -43.86 12.82 -7.55
N ASP A 335 -44.06 11.51 -7.35
CA ASP A 335 -45.33 10.85 -7.64
C ASP A 335 -46.48 11.41 -6.78
N GLU A 336 -46.23 11.66 -5.48
CA GLU A 336 -47.18 12.31 -4.58
C GLU A 336 -47.45 13.78 -4.97
N MET A 337 -46.44 14.54 -5.40
CA MET A 337 -46.62 15.90 -5.92
C MET A 337 -47.46 15.92 -7.20
N ASP A 338 -47.25 14.99 -8.12
CA ASP A 338 -48.07 14.84 -9.33
C ASP A 338 -49.48 14.34 -9.01
N LEU A 339 -49.67 13.52 -7.98
CA LEU A 339 -51.00 13.11 -7.49
C LEU A 339 -51.76 14.29 -6.86
N TYR A 340 -51.11 15.06 -5.99
CA TYR A 340 -51.66 16.29 -5.39
C TYR A 340 -52.08 17.28 -6.48
N LYS A 341 -51.22 17.50 -7.49
CA LYS A 341 -51.52 18.37 -8.64
C LYS A 341 -52.75 17.88 -9.40
N LYS A 342 -52.83 16.59 -9.74
CA LYS A 342 -54.01 15.98 -10.40
C LYS A 342 -55.29 16.14 -9.57
N MET A 343 -55.20 16.08 -8.24
CA MET A 343 -56.34 16.29 -7.34
C MET A 343 -56.78 17.76 -7.30
N MET A 344 -55.83 18.70 -7.23
CA MET A 344 -56.12 20.13 -7.27
C MET A 344 -56.71 20.58 -8.60
N ASP A 345 -56.26 20.01 -9.72
CA ASP A 345 -56.84 20.24 -11.04
C ASP A 345 -58.28 19.73 -11.14
N LYS A 346 -58.58 18.53 -10.61
CA LYS A 346 -59.96 18.02 -10.50
C LYS A 346 -60.86 18.91 -9.63
N LEU A 347 -60.36 19.38 -8.48
CA LEU A 347 -61.12 20.29 -7.61
C LEU A 347 -61.40 21.63 -8.30
N ARG A 348 -60.43 22.16 -9.07
CA ARG A 348 -60.59 23.36 -9.90
C ARG A 348 -61.64 23.15 -11.00
N GLN A 349 -61.58 22.02 -11.72
CA GLN A 349 -62.54 21.65 -12.75
C GLN A 349 -63.96 21.54 -12.17
N ASN A 350 -64.14 20.81 -11.06
CA ASN A 350 -65.45 20.63 -10.43
C ASN A 350 -66.09 21.96 -9.98
N ARG A 351 -65.29 22.90 -9.44
CA ARG A 351 -65.77 24.26 -9.13
C ARG A 351 -66.23 25.04 -10.37
N GLN A 352 -65.55 24.85 -11.50
CA GLN A 352 -65.94 25.46 -12.79
C GLN A 352 -67.17 24.78 -13.41
N GLU A 353 -67.34 23.47 -13.20
CA GLU A 353 -68.54 22.72 -13.60
C GLU A 353 -69.76 23.20 -12.82
N PHE A 354 -69.69 23.20 -11.49
CA PHE A 354 -70.76 23.68 -10.62
C PHE A 354 -71.12 25.16 -10.89
N GLN A 355 -70.14 26.01 -11.20
CA GLN A 355 -70.43 27.39 -11.58
C GLN A 355 -71.18 27.47 -12.92
N ARG A 356 -70.76 26.72 -13.95
CA ARG A 356 -71.47 26.64 -15.24
C ARG A 356 -72.89 26.06 -15.11
N GLU A 357 -73.09 25.07 -14.23
CA GLU A 357 -74.41 24.51 -13.92
C GLU A 357 -75.31 25.54 -13.20
N ARG A 358 -74.75 26.36 -12.32
CA ARG A 358 -75.46 27.48 -11.69
C ARG A 358 -75.83 28.57 -12.70
N ASP A 359 -74.91 28.93 -13.60
CA ASP A 359 -75.12 29.98 -14.59
C ASP A 359 -76.20 29.56 -15.61
N THR A 360 -76.12 28.33 -16.13
CA THR A 360 -77.16 27.78 -17.05
C THR A 360 -78.51 27.55 -16.37
N MET A 361 -78.54 27.17 -15.09
CA MET A 361 -79.79 27.12 -14.31
C MET A 361 -80.37 28.52 -14.06
N GLN A 362 -79.52 29.53 -13.87
CA GLN A 362 -79.95 30.93 -13.71
C GLN A 362 -80.53 31.48 -15.02
N GLU A 363 -79.92 31.18 -16.18
CA GLU A 363 -80.47 31.50 -17.51
C GLU A 363 -81.87 30.89 -17.69
N LEU A 364 -82.04 29.60 -17.37
CA LEU A 364 -83.35 28.92 -17.43
C LEU A 364 -84.40 29.54 -16.48
N ILE A 365 -83.99 29.97 -15.28
CA ILE A 365 -84.87 30.67 -14.34
C ILE A 365 -85.30 32.02 -14.92
N GLU A 366 -84.44 32.72 -15.66
CA GLU A 366 -84.76 33.98 -16.32
C GLU A 366 -85.62 33.80 -17.57
N ASP A 367 -85.42 32.73 -18.35
CA ASP A 367 -86.29 32.33 -19.45
C ASP A 367 -87.71 32.05 -18.94
N LEU A 368 -87.85 31.22 -17.89
CA LEU A 368 -89.14 30.91 -17.27
C LEU A 368 -89.82 32.14 -16.64
N ARG A 369 -89.05 33.10 -16.10
CA ARG A 369 -89.61 34.39 -15.64
C ARG A 369 -90.18 35.19 -16.81
N ARG A 370 -89.44 35.30 -17.92
CA ARG A 370 -89.90 35.98 -19.14
C ARG A 370 -91.14 35.30 -19.73
N GLU A 371 -91.22 33.97 -19.76
CA GLU A 371 -92.42 33.24 -20.14
C GLU A 371 -93.61 33.51 -19.20
N LEU A 372 -93.41 33.51 -17.89
CA LEU A 372 -94.46 33.81 -16.91
C LEU A 372 -94.99 35.26 -17.03
N GLU A 373 -94.12 36.23 -17.34
CA GLU A 373 -94.50 37.61 -17.62
C GLU A 373 -95.32 37.70 -18.92
N HIS A 374 -94.89 37.04 -20.00
CA HIS A 374 -95.66 36.96 -21.25
C HIS A 374 -97.03 36.30 -21.07
N LEU A 375 -97.12 35.21 -20.29
CA LEU A 375 -98.38 34.52 -19.99
C LEU A 375 -99.31 35.37 -19.12
N GLN A 376 -98.78 36.18 -18.19
CA GLN A 376 -99.58 37.13 -17.42
C GLN A 376 -100.16 38.25 -18.30
N LEU A 377 -99.36 38.80 -19.23
CA LEU A 377 -99.82 39.80 -20.21
C LEU A 377 -100.92 39.22 -21.11
N TYR A 378 -100.67 38.06 -21.73
CA TYR A 378 -101.66 37.37 -22.57
C TYR A 378 -102.96 37.05 -21.81
N LYS A 379 -102.85 36.65 -20.54
CA LYS A 379 -104.03 36.42 -19.69
C LYS A 379 -104.83 37.71 -19.46
N LEU A 380 -104.17 38.85 -19.21
CA LEU A 380 -104.85 40.14 -19.03
C LEU A 380 -105.54 40.61 -20.32
N GLU A 381 -104.97 40.31 -21.48
CA GLU A 381 -105.60 40.55 -22.80
C GLU A 381 -106.81 39.63 -23.02
N ALA A 382 -106.70 38.35 -22.68
CA ALA A 382 -107.80 37.39 -22.76
C ALA A 382 -108.95 37.70 -21.78
N GLU A 383 -108.65 38.14 -20.54
CA GLU A 383 -109.66 38.59 -19.57
C GLU A 383 -110.31 39.93 -19.98
N ARG A 384 -109.60 40.78 -20.75
CA ARG A 384 -110.19 41.93 -21.45
C ARG A 384 -111.20 41.51 -22.53
N ALA A 385 -110.96 40.39 -23.22
CA ALA A 385 -111.87 39.84 -24.23
C ALA A 385 -113.03 39.01 -23.63
N GLY A 386 -112.88 38.47 -22.40
CA GLY A 386 -113.71 37.39 -21.86
C GLY A 386 -114.42 37.65 -20.52
N ARG A 387 -115.23 38.71 -20.38
CA ARG A 387 -116.09 38.89 -19.19
C ARG A 387 -117.29 37.92 -19.18
N GLY A 388 -117.22 36.81 -18.44
CA GLY A 388 -118.40 35.99 -18.20
C GLY A 388 -118.26 34.77 -17.25
N ARG A 389 -118.83 34.88 -16.05
CA ARG A 389 -119.22 33.81 -15.10
C ARG A 389 -118.09 32.95 -14.46
N ARG A 390 -117.96 33.07 -13.13
CA ARG A 390 -117.46 32.04 -12.20
C ARG A 390 -118.31 32.05 -10.93
N SER A 391 -119.02 30.95 -10.61
CA SER A 391 -119.77 30.80 -9.34
C SER A 391 -120.23 29.35 -9.12
N SER A 392 -119.33 28.49 -8.60
CA SER A 392 -119.67 27.15 -8.06
C SER A 392 -118.45 26.57 -7.33
N ILE A 393 -118.36 26.72 -6.00
CA ILE A 393 -117.20 26.23 -5.22
C ILE A 393 -117.58 25.56 -3.89
N SER A 394 -118.66 26.03 -3.24
CA SER A 394 -119.00 25.71 -1.83
C SER A 394 -119.39 24.26 -1.53
N LEU A 395 -119.67 23.44 -2.55
CA LEU A 395 -119.92 22.00 -2.33
C LEU A 395 -118.63 21.18 -2.25
N SER A 396 -117.52 21.69 -2.82
CA SER A 396 -116.23 20.98 -2.80
C SER A 396 -115.53 21.05 -1.45
N GLU A 397 -115.75 22.12 -0.68
CA GLU A 397 -115.03 22.38 0.57
C GLU A 397 -115.37 21.37 1.67
N TYR A 398 -116.59 20.80 1.66
CA TYR A 398 -116.99 19.80 2.64
C TYR A 398 -116.33 18.44 2.40
N SER A 399 -116.30 17.95 1.14
CA SER A 399 -115.60 16.70 0.80
C SER A 399 -114.08 16.84 0.92
N SER A 400 -113.54 18.03 0.63
CA SER A 400 -112.14 18.36 0.93
C SER A 400 -111.83 18.20 2.42
N ARG A 401 -112.64 18.78 3.33
CA ARG A 401 -112.40 18.68 4.78
C ARG A 401 -112.45 17.25 5.35
N THR A 402 -113.34 16.39 4.85
CA THR A 402 -113.35 14.98 5.28
C THR A 402 -112.06 14.28 4.86
N ARG A 403 -111.66 14.46 3.59
CA ARG A 403 -110.43 13.87 3.04
C ARG A 403 -109.15 14.44 3.64
N GLU A 404 -109.17 15.71 4.05
CA GLU A 404 -108.11 16.37 4.81
C GLU A 404 -107.90 15.70 6.17
N SER A 405 -108.99 15.47 6.94
CA SER A 405 -108.92 14.73 8.22
C SER A 405 -108.47 13.26 8.07
N GLU A 406 -108.85 12.59 6.98
CA GLU A 406 -108.32 11.25 6.64
C GLU A 406 -106.81 11.29 6.39
N LEU A 407 -106.34 12.25 5.59
CA LEU A 407 -104.91 12.44 5.30
C LEU A 407 -104.11 12.87 6.55
N GLU A 408 -104.69 13.65 7.45
CA GLU A 408 -104.06 13.98 8.74
C GLU A 408 -103.93 12.77 9.67
N GLN A 409 -104.88 11.83 9.64
CA GLN A 409 -104.78 10.59 10.39
C GLN A 409 -103.73 9.66 9.76
N GLU A 410 -103.72 9.55 8.43
CA GLU A 410 -102.72 8.75 7.72
C GLU A 410 -101.31 9.32 7.88
N VAL A 411 -101.11 10.65 7.82
CA VAL A 411 -99.81 11.29 8.09
C VAL A 411 -99.37 11.07 9.55
N ARG A 412 -100.29 11.05 10.52
CA ARG A 412 -99.97 10.69 11.91
C ARG A 412 -99.56 9.23 12.05
N ARG A 413 -100.28 8.30 11.40
CA ARG A 413 -99.96 6.87 11.36
C ARG A 413 -98.60 6.63 10.71
N LEU A 414 -98.38 7.18 9.52
CA LEU A 414 -97.11 7.09 8.79
C LEU A 414 -95.96 7.69 9.60
N LYS A 415 -96.14 8.82 10.31
CA LYS A 415 -95.10 9.36 11.21
C LYS A 415 -94.75 8.40 12.36
N GLN A 416 -95.75 7.79 12.99
CA GLN A 416 -95.52 6.78 14.05
C GLN A 416 -94.82 5.53 13.50
N ASP A 417 -95.22 5.03 12.33
CA ASP A 417 -94.61 3.86 11.72
C ASP A 417 -93.19 4.16 11.21
N ASN A 418 -92.92 5.37 10.71
CA ASN A 418 -91.58 5.84 10.35
C ASN A 418 -90.66 5.98 11.59
N GLN A 419 -91.22 6.37 12.74
CA GLN A 419 -90.48 6.46 14.00
C GLN A 419 -90.08 5.07 14.52
N LYS A 420 -91.02 4.12 14.57
CA LYS A 420 -90.72 2.70 14.90
C LYS A 420 -89.67 2.10 13.96
N LEU A 421 -89.73 2.44 12.67
CA LEU A 421 -88.76 1.97 11.67
C LEU A 421 -87.36 2.58 11.87
N ARG A 422 -87.23 3.80 12.43
CA ARG A 422 -85.92 4.33 12.87
C ARG A 422 -85.41 3.59 14.10
N GLU A 423 -86.24 3.44 15.13
CA GLU A 423 -85.90 2.73 16.36
C GLU A 423 -85.42 1.30 16.05
N GLN A 424 -86.12 0.57 15.19
CA GLN A 424 -85.70 -0.75 14.70
C GLN A 424 -84.40 -0.72 13.88
N ASN A 425 -84.14 0.35 13.11
CA ASN A 425 -82.89 0.48 12.36
C ASN A 425 -81.71 0.78 13.31
N GLU A 426 -81.91 1.62 14.32
CA GLU A 426 -80.94 1.95 15.37
C GLU A 426 -80.60 0.69 16.19
N ASP A 427 -81.60 -0.10 16.61
CA ASP A 427 -81.41 -1.42 17.24
C ASP A 427 -80.60 -2.39 16.36
N LEU A 428 -80.92 -2.49 15.07
CA LEU A 428 -80.21 -3.38 14.14
C LEU A 428 -78.77 -2.92 13.86
N ASN A 429 -78.52 -1.61 13.79
CA ASN A 429 -77.16 -1.07 13.69
C ASN A 429 -76.37 -1.31 14.98
N GLY A 430 -77.00 -1.20 16.15
CA GLY A 430 -76.40 -1.57 17.44
C GLY A 430 -76.03 -3.05 17.53
N GLN A 431 -76.88 -3.94 17.00
CA GLN A 431 -76.59 -5.37 16.88
C GLN A 431 -75.45 -5.65 15.89
N LEU A 432 -75.45 -5.03 14.71
CA LEU A 432 -74.38 -5.16 13.71
C LEU A 432 -73.03 -4.68 14.26
N LEU A 433 -73.01 -3.53 14.94
CA LEU A 433 -71.80 -3.02 15.59
C LEU A 433 -71.31 -3.99 16.67
N SER A 434 -72.21 -4.51 17.50
CA SER A 434 -71.88 -5.49 18.55
C SER A 434 -71.30 -6.79 17.99
N LEU A 435 -71.85 -7.29 16.87
CA LEU A 435 -71.33 -8.47 16.16
C LEU A 435 -69.93 -8.19 15.58
N SER A 436 -69.74 -7.09 14.85
CA SER A 436 -68.44 -6.73 14.27
C SER A 436 -67.34 -6.54 15.32
N LEU A 437 -67.70 -6.01 16.51
CA LEU A 437 -66.79 -5.84 17.64
C LEU A 437 -66.47 -7.18 18.31
N HIS A 438 -67.41 -8.13 18.34
CA HIS A 438 -67.16 -9.50 18.79
C HIS A 438 -66.26 -10.26 17.79
N GLU A 439 -66.50 -10.13 16.49
CA GLU A 439 -65.65 -10.72 15.44
C GLU A 439 -64.22 -10.14 15.47
N ALA A 440 -64.07 -8.82 15.61
CA ALA A 440 -62.77 -8.18 15.80
C ALA A 440 -62.04 -8.69 17.06
N LYS A 441 -62.74 -8.82 18.20
CA LYS A 441 -62.18 -9.42 19.42
C LYS A 441 -61.75 -10.87 19.21
N ASN A 442 -62.52 -11.66 18.46
CA ASN A 442 -62.15 -13.03 18.13
C ASN A 442 -60.92 -13.09 17.22
N LEU A 443 -60.76 -12.17 16.26
CA LEU A 443 -59.57 -12.08 15.41
C LEU A 443 -58.31 -11.80 16.27
N PHE A 444 -58.35 -10.81 17.18
CA PHE A 444 -57.25 -10.56 18.12
C PHE A 444 -56.95 -11.77 19.05
N ALA A 445 -57.99 -12.51 19.46
CA ALA A 445 -57.85 -13.72 20.27
C ALA A 445 -57.34 -14.95 19.49
N THR A 446 -57.50 -15.00 18.16
CA THR A 446 -56.88 -16.03 17.31
C THR A 446 -55.42 -15.72 16.99
N GLN A 447 -55.06 -14.43 16.84
CA GLN A 447 -53.67 -14.01 16.63
C GLN A 447 -52.75 -14.35 17.83
N THR A 448 -53.31 -14.55 19.02
CA THR A 448 -52.59 -15.03 20.22
C THR A 448 -52.58 -16.56 20.38
N LYS A 449 -53.24 -17.32 19.50
CA LYS A 449 -53.26 -18.80 19.52
C LYS A 449 -52.65 -19.46 18.28
N ALA A 450 -52.62 -18.76 17.15
CA ALA A 450 -51.80 -19.15 16.01
C ALA A 450 -50.35 -18.68 16.25
N GLN A 451 -49.42 -19.62 16.48
CA GLN A 451 -47.99 -19.31 16.41
C GLN A 451 -47.68 -18.84 14.99
N SER A 452 -47.40 -17.55 14.84
CA SER A 452 -47.17 -16.93 13.53
C SER A 452 -45.68 -16.98 13.19
N LEU A 453 -45.37 -17.22 11.91
CA LEU A 453 -44.01 -17.47 11.39
C LEU A 453 -42.98 -16.41 11.82
N ALA A 454 -43.39 -15.15 12.00
CA ALA A 454 -42.53 -14.07 12.50
C ALA A 454 -41.95 -14.35 13.91
N MET A 455 -42.74 -14.95 14.81
CA MET A 455 -42.30 -15.28 16.17
C MET A 455 -41.33 -16.46 16.18
N GLU A 456 -41.44 -17.37 15.20
CA GLU A 456 -40.49 -18.48 15.01
C GLU A 456 -39.15 -17.97 14.46
N ILE A 457 -39.18 -16.94 13.60
CA ILE A 457 -37.99 -16.21 13.12
C ILE A 457 -37.28 -15.47 14.26
N ASP A 458 -38.03 -14.78 15.15
CA ASP A 458 -37.46 -14.08 16.31
C ASP A 458 -36.86 -15.04 17.37
N HIS A 459 -37.30 -16.31 17.40
CA HIS A 459 -36.76 -17.33 18.30
C HIS A 459 -35.51 -18.05 17.76
N ALA A 460 -35.27 -18.02 16.44
CA ALA A 460 -34.01 -18.48 15.84
C ALA A 460 -32.91 -17.43 16.08
N SER A 461 -32.35 -17.40 17.29
CA SER A 461 -31.43 -16.34 17.69
C SER A 461 -30.23 -16.23 16.74
N ARG A 462 -29.73 -15.00 16.58
CA ARG A 462 -28.51 -14.69 15.80
C ARG A 462 -27.36 -15.64 16.14
N ASP A 463 -27.24 -16.01 17.41
CA ASP A 463 -26.16 -16.86 17.92
C ASP A 463 -26.34 -18.33 17.52
N GLN A 464 -27.58 -18.83 17.44
CA GLN A 464 -27.86 -20.17 16.90
C GLN A 464 -27.53 -20.24 15.40
N LEU A 465 -27.87 -19.20 14.63
CA LEU A 465 -27.54 -19.11 13.21
C LEU A 465 -26.02 -18.99 12.97
N LEU A 466 -25.30 -18.22 13.80
CA LEU A 466 -23.84 -18.09 13.73
C LEU A 466 -23.13 -19.40 14.14
N GLU A 467 -23.61 -20.08 15.17
CA GLU A 467 -23.02 -21.36 15.60
C GLU A 467 -23.29 -22.48 14.57
N ALA A 468 -24.48 -22.52 13.97
CA ALA A 468 -24.78 -23.44 12.86
C ALA A 468 -23.91 -23.17 11.62
N LEU A 469 -23.70 -21.90 11.26
CA LEU A 469 -22.80 -21.50 10.18
C LEU A 469 -21.34 -21.93 10.46
N LYS A 470 -20.85 -21.66 11.66
CA LYS A 470 -19.51 -22.04 12.12
C LYS A 470 -19.28 -23.57 12.14
N GLN A 471 -20.28 -24.35 12.55
CA GLN A 471 -20.24 -25.81 12.46
C GLN A 471 -20.20 -26.29 11.00
N GLN A 472 -20.94 -25.64 10.10
CA GLN A 472 -20.91 -25.93 8.67
C GLN A 472 -19.56 -25.56 8.02
N GLU A 473 -18.92 -24.47 8.46
CA GLU A 473 -17.55 -24.11 8.06
C GLU A 473 -16.52 -25.14 8.54
N GLU A 474 -16.62 -25.61 9.79
CA GLU A 474 -15.72 -26.65 10.32
C GLU A 474 -15.88 -27.98 9.57
N ILE A 475 -17.12 -28.40 9.28
CA ILE A 475 -17.41 -29.58 8.46
C ILE A 475 -16.80 -29.43 7.06
N ASN A 476 -16.92 -28.26 6.43
CA ASN A 476 -16.29 -27.97 5.13
C ASN A 476 -14.76 -28.01 5.19
N LEU A 477 -14.14 -27.50 6.26
CA LEU A 477 -12.69 -27.57 6.45
C LEU A 477 -12.21 -29.02 6.60
N ARG A 478 -12.91 -29.82 7.42
CA ARG A 478 -12.64 -31.26 7.59
C ARG A 478 -12.83 -32.04 6.29
N LEU A 479 -13.86 -31.73 5.50
CA LEU A 479 -14.10 -32.32 4.17
C LEU A 479 -13.00 -31.97 3.17
N ARG A 480 -12.54 -30.71 3.13
CA ARG A 480 -11.39 -30.31 2.29
C ARG A 480 -10.14 -31.10 2.64
N GLN A 481 -9.75 -31.11 3.92
CA GLN A 481 -8.60 -31.88 4.40
C GLN A 481 -8.71 -33.40 4.12
N TYR A 482 -9.93 -33.95 4.07
CA TYR A 482 -10.16 -35.35 3.69
C TYR A 482 -10.02 -35.57 2.19
N MET A 483 -10.56 -34.68 1.35
CA MET A 483 -10.36 -34.69 -0.10
C MET A 483 -8.89 -34.53 -0.46
N ASP A 484 -8.16 -33.60 0.17
CA ASP A 484 -6.73 -33.38 -0.06
C ASP A 484 -5.91 -34.65 0.23
N LYS A 485 -6.22 -35.36 1.33
CA LYS A 485 -5.60 -36.65 1.67
C LYS A 485 -5.93 -37.76 0.66
N ILE A 486 -7.15 -37.79 0.13
CA ILE A 486 -7.53 -38.72 -0.94
C ILE A 486 -6.79 -38.39 -2.23
N ILE A 487 -6.74 -37.11 -2.63
CA ILE A 487 -6.08 -36.66 -3.86
C ILE A 487 -4.58 -36.97 -3.80
N LEU A 488 -3.90 -36.67 -2.69
CA LEU A 488 -2.50 -37.06 -2.46
C LEU A 488 -2.31 -38.59 -2.57
N SER A 489 -3.15 -39.38 -1.89
CA SER A 489 -3.09 -40.83 -1.94
C SER A 489 -3.30 -41.39 -3.36
N ILE A 490 -4.20 -40.79 -4.16
CA ILE A 490 -4.42 -41.17 -5.55
C ILE A 490 -3.23 -40.77 -6.43
N LEU A 491 -2.65 -39.58 -6.24
CA LEU A 491 -1.45 -39.14 -6.96
C LEU A 491 -0.26 -40.09 -6.73
N ASP A 492 -0.06 -40.54 -5.49
CA ASP A 492 1.02 -41.46 -5.12
C ASP A 492 0.83 -42.89 -5.68
N HIS A 493 -0.41 -43.38 -5.80
CA HIS A 493 -0.70 -44.79 -6.14
C HIS A 493 -1.15 -45.02 -7.59
N ASN A 494 -2.00 -44.16 -8.15
CA ASN A 494 -2.45 -44.23 -9.54
C ASN A 494 -3.06 -42.89 -10.01
N PRO A 495 -2.26 -41.94 -10.52
CA PRO A 495 -2.72 -40.60 -10.89
C PRO A 495 -3.72 -40.59 -12.06
N SER A 496 -3.83 -41.66 -12.86
CA SER A 496 -4.79 -41.74 -13.98
C SER A 496 -6.26 -41.72 -13.56
N ILE A 497 -6.55 -41.90 -12.26
CA ILE A 497 -7.90 -41.76 -11.69
C ILE A 497 -8.37 -40.30 -11.66
N LEU A 498 -7.44 -39.33 -11.66
CA LEU A 498 -7.74 -37.88 -11.69
C LEU A 498 -7.77 -37.33 -13.13
N GLU A 499 -7.56 -38.16 -14.15
CA GLU A 499 -7.53 -37.76 -15.56
C GLU A 499 -8.95 -37.55 -16.10
N ILE A 500 -9.40 -36.28 -16.16
CA ILE A 500 -10.67 -35.91 -16.76
C ILE A 500 -10.62 -36.17 -18.28
N LYS A 501 -11.29 -37.24 -18.72
CA LYS A 501 -11.44 -37.57 -20.13
C LYS A 501 -12.57 -36.73 -20.75
N ASN A 502 -12.16 -35.76 -21.56
CA ASN A 502 -13.03 -34.99 -22.47
C ASN A 502 -13.37 -35.80 -23.73
#